data_AF-A0A6L3YV80-F1
#
_entry.id   AF-A0A6L3YV80-F1
#
_cell.length_a   1.000
_cell.length_b   1.000
_cell.length_c   1.000
_cell.angle_alpha   90.00
_cell.angle_beta   90.00
_cell.angle_gamma   90.00
#
_symmetry.space_group_name_H-M   'P 1'
#
loop_
_entity.id
_entity.type
_entity.pdbx_description
1 polymer ?
#
loop_
_entity_poly.entity_id
_entity_poly.type
_entity_poly.pdbx_seq_one_letter_code
_entity_poly.pdbx_strand_id
1 'polypeptide(L)'
;MAGAAGAVRQVEQRVEALRPAEQGGRVRDLLRSPCRAVVVGAPDPDVRLDHRARPCLGSRRQRGQKGQALGRSRGGFSTKIHLKTDFDGHPIAFDLTGGEKGDAPHFTVLLALGPDVDPRAAVADKGYASKANRQAARLRGIIPVIPRKANEKDKPGFFAKAIYKGRARIEQAVGKLKRFKRVALRCEKTKRNFASIVALAAGFTLVKSVHTV
;
A
#
# COMPACT_ATOMS: atom_id res chain seq x y z
N MET A 1 12.69 -19.96 -44.27
CA MET A 1 13.67 -20.91 -43.71
C MET A 1 14.15 -20.29 -42.39
N ALA A 2 13.47 -20.54 -41.27
CA ALA A 2 13.78 -21.59 -40.28
C ALA A 2 15.17 -21.40 -39.63
N GLY A 3 15.40 -21.36 -38.32
CA GLY A 3 14.58 -21.57 -37.12
C GLY A 3 15.49 -22.11 -35.99
N ALA A 4 15.37 -21.57 -34.76
CA ALA A 4 15.69 -22.15 -33.43
C ALA A 4 17.13 -22.65 -33.14
N ALA A 5 17.71 -22.78 -31.94
CA ALA A 5 17.41 -22.53 -30.51
C ALA A 5 18.82 -22.39 -29.84
N GLY A 6 19.04 -21.55 -28.82
CA GLY A 6 18.85 -21.92 -27.43
C GLY A 6 20.19 -22.01 -26.69
N ALA A 7 20.39 -21.22 -25.64
CA ALA A 7 21.27 -21.55 -24.51
C ALA A 7 21.01 -20.56 -23.36
N VAL A 8 20.38 -21.08 -22.32
CA VAL A 8 20.16 -20.47 -21.01
C VAL A 8 21.53 -20.21 -20.36
N ARG A 9 21.75 -19.00 -19.82
CA ARG A 9 22.85 -18.76 -18.88
C ARG A 9 22.26 -18.56 -17.48
N GLN A 10 22.49 -19.58 -16.66
CA GLN A 10 22.32 -19.61 -15.22
C GLN A 10 23.53 -18.90 -14.59
N VAL A 11 23.29 -17.94 -13.70
CA VAL A 11 24.31 -17.44 -12.77
C VAL A 11 23.71 -17.58 -11.38
N GLU A 12 24.09 -18.67 -10.71
CA GLU A 12 24.05 -18.75 -9.27
C GLU A 12 25.16 -17.84 -8.73
N GLN A 13 24.82 -16.98 -7.76
CA GLN A 13 25.76 -16.64 -6.71
C GLN A 13 25.01 -16.47 -5.40
N ARG A 14 25.32 -17.39 -4.50
CA ARG A 14 24.93 -17.47 -3.10
C ARG A 14 25.49 -16.27 -2.34
N VAL A 15 24.67 -15.65 -1.50
CA VAL A 15 25.14 -15.02 -0.26
C VAL A 15 24.20 -15.47 0.86
N GLU A 16 24.85 -15.95 1.91
CA GLU A 16 24.34 -16.70 3.05
C GLU A 16 23.32 -15.94 3.89
N ALA A 17 22.29 -16.66 4.32
CA ALA A 17 21.46 -16.29 5.45
C ALA A 17 22.19 -16.64 6.76
N LEU A 18 22.29 -15.62 7.60
CA LEU A 18 22.61 -15.54 9.03
C LEU A 18 22.72 -16.87 9.80
N ARG A 19 23.86 -17.03 10.48
CA ARG A 19 24.10 -18.03 11.52
C ARG A 19 23.28 -17.76 12.80
N PRO A 20 23.04 -18.79 13.63
CA PRO A 20 22.12 -18.80 14.75
C PRO A 20 22.69 -18.18 16.04
N ALA A 21 21.78 -17.89 16.96
CA ALA A 21 22.01 -17.44 18.31
C ALA A 21 22.97 -18.34 19.10
N GLU A 22 23.92 -17.73 19.80
CA GLU A 22 24.78 -18.38 20.76
C GLU A 22 24.00 -18.76 22.03
N GLN A 23 24.25 -19.98 22.50
CA GLN A 23 23.87 -20.48 23.81
C GLN A 23 25.01 -20.26 24.78
N GLY A 24 24.70 -19.78 25.99
CA GLY A 24 25.61 -19.80 27.13
C GLY A 24 24.86 -20.16 28.41
N GLY A 25 25.22 -21.30 28.98
CA GLY A 25 25.01 -21.60 30.41
C GLY A 25 23.87 -22.56 30.77
N ARG A 26 24.19 -23.85 30.87
CA ARG A 26 23.46 -24.80 31.73
C ARG A 26 23.90 -24.60 33.18
N VAL A 27 22.96 -24.63 34.13
CA VAL A 27 23.16 -25.33 35.40
C VAL A 27 21.91 -26.16 35.69
N ARG A 28 22.20 -27.36 36.15
CA ARG A 28 21.39 -28.57 36.35
C ARG A 28 20.47 -28.51 37.56
N ASP A 29 19.40 -29.29 37.46
CA ASP A 29 18.86 -30.19 38.50
C ASP A 29 18.21 -29.56 39.75
N LEU A 30 17.15 -30.07 40.39
CA LEU A 30 16.60 -31.42 40.48
C LEU A 30 15.26 -31.30 41.28
N LEU A 31 14.37 -32.29 41.16
CA LEU A 31 13.21 -32.62 42.04
C LEU A 31 11.95 -31.75 41.89
N ARG A 32 10.70 -32.23 42.04
CA ARG A 32 10.00 -33.53 42.06
C ARG A 32 8.53 -33.11 42.28
N SER A 33 7.58 -33.65 41.51
CA SER A 33 6.12 -33.44 41.65
C SER A 33 5.59 -33.91 43.04
N PRO A 34 4.27 -33.88 43.41
CA PRO A 34 3.07 -33.46 42.66
C PRO A 34 1.91 -32.81 43.51
N CYS A 35 0.77 -32.57 42.85
CA CYS A 35 -0.63 -32.77 43.34
C CYS A 35 -1.28 -31.89 44.43
N ARG A 36 -2.33 -31.19 43.96
CA ARG A 36 -3.77 -31.33 44.35
C ARG A 36 -4.34 -30.43 45.47
N ALA A 37 -5.26 -29.58 44.99
CA ALA A 37 -6.56 -29.13 45.53
C ALA A 37 -6.64 -28.55 46.94
N VAL A 38 -7.23 -27.36 47.06
CA VAL A 38 -8.47 -27.14 47.86
C VAL A 38 -9.20 -25.91 47.27
N VAL A 39 -10.48 -26.09 46.92
CA VAL A 39 -11.47 -25.02 46.79
C VAL A 39 -12.18 -24.92 48.13
N VAL A 40 -12.18 -23.74 48.77
CA VAL A 40 -13.12 -23.41 49.84
C VAL A 40 -13.61 -21.98 49.60
N GLY A 41 -14.94 -21.83 49.59
CA GLY A 41 -15.67 -20.60 49.28
C GLY A 41 -15.62 -19.53 50.38
N ALA A 42 -16.15 -18.37 50.01
CA ALA A 42 -16.24 -17.16 50.82
C ALA A 42 -17.12 -17.32 52.08
N PRO A 43 -16.92 -16.42 53.06
CA PRO A 43 -17.92 -15.36 53.28
C PRO A 43 -17.34 -13.96 53.56
N ASP A 44 -18.04 -12.94 53.05
CA ASP A 44 -18.03 -11.51 53.44
C ASP A 44 -18.25 -11.33 54.98
N PRO A 45 -18.02 -10.17 55.64
CA PRO A 45 -18.19 -8.80 55.12
C PRO A 45 -17.16 -7.75 55.60
N ASP A 46 -17.40 -6.52 55.14
CA ASP A 46 -17.09 -5.23 55.78
C ASP A 46 -15.88 -4.39 55.30
N VAL A 47 -16.30 -3.33 54.59
CA VAL A 47 -15.86 -1.94 54.74
C VAL A 47 -14.42 -1.64 54.34
N ARG A 48 -14.25 -0.99 53.17
CA ARG A 48 -13.59 0.34 53.06
C ARG A 48 -14.12 1.12 51.85
N LEU A 49 -14.51 2.36 52.14
CA LEU A 49 -14.86 3.41 51.19
C LEU A 49 -13.65 3.71 50.29
N ASP A 50 -13.82 3.58 48.97
CA ASP A 50 -13.01 4.32 48.00
C ASP A 50 -13.92 4.85 46.90
N HIS A 51 -14.16 6.16 46.96
CA HIS A 51 -14.68 6.95 45.86
C HIS A 51 -13.69 6.92 44.69
N ARG A 52 -13.73 5.87 43.86
CA ARG A 52 -13.13 5.96 42.53
C ARG A 52 -14.11 6.69 41.62
N ALA A 53 -13.72 7.90 41.23
CA ALA A 53 -14.25 8.58 40.06
C ALA A 53 -14.30 7.58 38.91
N ARG A 54 -15.52 7.19 38.50
CA ARG A 54 -15.71 6.42 37.27
C ARG A 54 -15.18 7.29 36.14
N PRO A 55 -14.28 6.81 35.26
CA PRO A 55 -13.99 7.56 34.04
C PRO A 55 -15.33 7.78 33.37
N CYS A 56 -15.67 9.04 33.12
CA CYS A 56 -16.84 9.41 32.36
C CYS A 56 -16.79 8.56 31.09
N LEU A 57 -17.75 7.64 30.97
CA LEU A 57 -18.04 6.92 29.74
C LEU A 57 -18.50 7.98 28.77
N GLY A 58 -17.54 8.68 28.18
CA GLY A 58 -17.77 9.61 27.11
C GLY A 58 -18.48 8.79 26.04
N SER A 59 -19.77 9.05 25.89
CA SER A 59 -20.62 8.62 24.80
C SER A 59 -20.16 9.30 23.51
N ARG A 60 -18.86 9.30 23.24
CA ARG A 60 -18.30 9.66 21.97
C ARG A 60 -18.66 8.51 21.05
N ARG A 61 -19.85 8.59 20.45
CA ARG A 61 -20.28 7.74 19.34
C ARG A 61 -19.06 7.54 18.46
N GLN A 62 -18.59 6.29 18.32
CA GLN A 62 -17.57 5.98 17.34
C GLN A 62 -18.10 6.48 16.00
N ARG A 63 -17.57 7.62 15.53
CA ARG A 63 -17.90 8.15 14.20
C ARG A 63 -17.62 6.99 13.25
N GLY A 64 -18.65 6.57 12.50
CA GLY A 64 -18.57 5.40 11.64
C GLY A 64 -17.40 5.47 10.65
N GLN A 65 -17.14 4.38 9.93
CA GLN A 65 -16.02 4.28 8.98
C GLN A 65 -16.07 5.31 7.82
N LYS A 66 -17.16 6.07 7.69
CA LYS A 66 -17.32 7.16 6.71
C LYS A 66 -16.18 8.19 6.86
N GLY A 67 -15.47 8.47 5.76
CA GLY A 67 -14.38 9.46 5.72
C GLY A 67 -13.00 8.98 6.18
N GLN A 68 -12.83 7.69 6.51
CA GLN A 68 -11.54 7.14 6.95
C GLN A 68 -10.67 6.62 5.80
N ALA A 69 -11.27 6.36 4.62
CA ALA A 69 -10.66 5.63 3.51
C ALA A 69 -10.02 4.30 3.95
N LEU A 70 -10.54 3.72 5.01
CA LEU A 70 -10.18 2.40 5.48
C LEU A 70 -11.16 1.40 4.90
N GLY A 71 -10.59 0.36 4.32
CA GLY A 71 -11.30 -0.66 3.60
C GLY A 71 -10.99 -2.05 4.09
N ARG A 72 -12.00 -2.92 4.19
CA ARG A 72 -11.78 -4.33 4.58
C ARG A 72 -11.21 -5.11 3.40
N SER A 73 -10.00 -5.62 3.55
CA SER A 73 -9.39 -6.59 2.64
C SER A 73 -9.17 -7.92 3.36
N ARG A 74 -8.69 -8.94 2.63
CA ARG A 74 -8.37 -10.27 3.22
C ARG A 74 -7.30 -10.19 4.32
N GLY A 75 -6.44 -9.18 4.30
CA GLY A 75 -5.39 -8.95 5.31
C GLY A 75 -5.77 -7.97 6.40
N GLY A 76 -7.04 -7.56 6.51
CA GLY A 76 -7.51 -6.57 7.47
C GLY A 76 -7.81 -5.21 6.84
N PHE A 77 -7.77 -4.13 7.64
CA PHE A 77 -8.07 -2.79 7.15
C PHE A 77 -6.88 -2.19 6.39
N SER A 78 -7.13 -1.71 5.18
CA SER A 78 -6.11 -1.11 4.32
C SER A 78 -6.65 0.07 3.52
N THR A 79 -5.73 0.87 2.98
CA THR A 79 -6.01 2.02 2.11
C THR A 79 -5.11 1.89 0.88
N LYS A 80 -5.65 2.21 -0.29
CA LYS A 80 -4.87 2.31 -1.53
C LYS A 80 -4.50 3.75 -1.79
N ILE A 81 -3.27 3.93 -2.27
CA ILE A 81 -2.76 5.20 -2.78
C ILE A 81 -2.74 5.09 -4.30
N HIS A 82 -3.64 5.80 -4.96
CA HIS A 82 -3.62 5.96 -6.41
C HIS A 82 -2.71 7.16 -6.71
N LEU A 83 -1.61 6.94 -7.42
CA LEU A 83 -0.58 7.96 -7.64
C LEU A 83 -0.49 8.32 -9.13
N LYS A 84 -0.42 9.62 -9.42
CA LYS A 84 -0.05 10.18 -10.72
C LYS A 84 1.34 10.83 -10.60
N THR A 85 2.22 10.48 -11.53
CA THR A 85 3.57 11.03 -11.60
C THR A 85 3.82 11.68 -12.96
N ASP A 86 4.85 12.52 -13.04
CA ASP A 86 5.43 12.91 -14.31
C ASP A 86 6.21 11.75 -14.95
N PHE A 87 6.89 12.03 -16.06
CA PHE A 87 7.74 11.07 -16.76
C PHE A 87 8.99 10.67 -15.96
N ASP A 88 9.50 11.55 -15.10
CA ASP A 88 10.71 11.32 -14.30
C ASP A 88 10.42 10.58 -12.97
N GLY A 89 9.15 10.41 -12.62
CA GLY A 89 8.69 9.73 -11.41
C GLY A 89 8.48 10.67 -10.21
N HIS A 90 8.28 11.95 -10.46
CA HIS A 90 7.87 12.94 -9.47
C HIS A 90 6.36 12.87 -9.22
N PRO A 91 5.91 12.74 -7.96
CA PRO A 91 4.49 12.67 -7.64
C PRO A 91 3.80 14.02 -7.91
N ILE A 92 2.84 14.04 -8.84
CA ILE A 92 2.06 15.24 -9.20
C ILE A 92 0.77 15.30 -8.38
N ALA A 93 0.04 14.18 -8.32
CA ALA A 93 -1.26 14.10 -7.67
C ALA A 93 -1.52 12.69 -7.15
N PHE A 94 -2.41 12.57 -6.18
CA PHE A 94 -2.85 11.27 -5.67
C PHE A 94 -4.30 11.30 -5.20
N ASP A 95 -4.92 10.13 -5.14
CA ASP A 95 -6.20 9.90 -4.47
C ASP A 95 -6.12 8.67 -3.56
N LEU A 96 -6.98 8.62 -2.55
CA LEU A 96 -7.01 7.59 -1.52
C LEU A 96 -8.36 6.89 -1.46
N THR A 97 -8.32 5.57 -1.42
CA THR A 97 -9.51 4.71 -1.35
C THR A 97 -9.36 3.61 -0.32
N GLY A 98 -10.48 3.03 0.10
CA GLY A 98 -10.47 1.80 0.90
C GLY A 98 -9.83 0.66 0.12
N GLY A 99 -9.12 -0.23 0.82
CA GLY A 99 -8.43 -1.38 0.22
C GLY A 99 -9.31 -2.33 -0.61
N GLU A 100 -10.62 -2.38 -0.35
CA GLU A 100 -11.59 -3.16 -1.11
C GLU A 100 -11.95 -2.55 -2.46
N LYS A 101 -11.70 -1.25 -2.65
CA LYS A 101 -12.05 -0.54 -3.88
C LYS A 101 -11.18 -1.01 -5.04
N GLY A 102 -11.80 -1.23 -6.20
CA GLY A 102 -11.09 -1.55 -7.43
C GLY A 102 -10.30 -0.34 -7.94
N ASP A 103 -9.19 -0.60 -8.63
CA ASP A 103 -8.32 0.48 -9.10
C ASP A 103 -8.88 1.16 -10.36
N ALA A 104 -9.51 0.40 -11.25
CA ALA A 104 -9.95 0.87 -12.56
C ALA A 104 -10.74 2.20 -12.55
N PRO A 105 -11.74 2.43 -11.67
CA PRO A 105 -12.50 3.69 -11.65
C PRO A 105 -11.65 4.93 -11.34
N HIS A 106 -10.53 4.77 -10.62
CA HIS A 106 -9.69 5.89 -10.19
C HIS A 106 -8.77 6.41 -11.28
N PHE A 107 -8.67 5.73 -12.43
CA PHE A 107 -7.90 6.23 -13.57
C PHE A 107 -8.40 7.60 -14.05
N THR A 108 -9.70 7.73 -14.29
CA THR A 108 -10.30 8.98 -14.78
C THR A 108 -10.19 10.11 -13.76
N VAL A 109 -10.27 9.75 -12.47
CA VAL A 109 -10.04 10.68 -11.36
C VAL A 109 -8.61 11.21 -11.41
N LEU A 110 -7.61 10.32 -11.49
CA LEU A 110 -6.21 10.72 -11.58
C LEU A 110 -5.92 11.57 -12.82
N LEU A 111 -6.49 11.26 -13.98
CA LEU A 111 -6.33 12.07 -15.18
C LEU A 111 -6.78 13.52 -14.96
N ALA A 112 -7.88 13.73 -14.23
CA ALA A 112 -8.42 15.06 -13.95
C ALA A 112 -7.71 15.81 -12.81
N LEU A 113 -6.80 15.16 -12.07
CA LEU A 113 -6.09 15.76 -10.94
C LEU A 113 -4.73 16.33 -11.34
N GLY A 114 -4.38 17.47 -10.75
CA GLY A 114 -3.09 18.14 -10.91
C GLY A 114 -3.04 19.11 -12.11
N PRO A 115 -1.91 19.81 -12.26
CA PRO A 115 -1.73 20.84 -13.30
C PRO A 115 -1.67 20.27 -14.73
N ASP A 116 -1.17 19.04 -14.89
CA ASP A 116 -1.03 18.38 -16.19
C ASP A 116 -2.29 17.56 -16.52
N VAL A 117 -3.36 18.23 -16.95
CA VAL A 117 -4.67 17.61 -17.18
C VAL A 117 -4.69 16.78 -18.47
N ASP A 118 -3.90 17.19 -19.47
CA ASP A 118 -3.89 16.61 -20.83
C ASP A 118 -2.47 16.20 -21.29
N PRO A 119 -1.85 15.19 -20.64
CA PRO A 119 -0.54 14.68 -21.05
C PRO A 119 -0.63 14.02 -22.43
N ARG A 120 0.48 14.05 -23.19
CA ARG A 120 0.55 13.37 -24.51
C ARG A 120 0.25 11.87 -24.42
N ALA A 121 0.66 11.21 -23.34
CA ALA A 121 0.41 9.80 -23.11
C ALA A 121 0.22 9.50 -21.62
N ALA A 122 -0.67 8.54 -21.32
CA ALA A 122 -0.90 8.05 -19.96
C ALA A 122 -0.49 6.58 -19.86
N VAL A 123 0.52 6.31 -19.02
CA VAL A 123 0.98 4.95 -18.72
C VAL A 123 0.27 4.46 -17.46
N ALA A 124 -0.37 3.29 -17.53
CA ALA A 124 -0.99 2.68 -16.36
C ALA A 124 -0.92 1.15 -16.39
N ASP A 125 -1.04 0.56 -15.21
CA ASP A 125 -1.04 -0.89 -15.04
C ASP A 125 -2.25 -1.56 -15.66
N LYS A 126 -2.11 -2.87 -15.87
CA LYS A 126 -3.18 -3.75 -16.38
C LYS A 126 -4.44 -3.71 -15.50
N GLY A 127 -4.33 -3.37 -14.22
CA GLY A 127 -5.48 -3.16 -13.33
C GLY A 127 -6.42 -2.04 -13.81
N TYR A 128 -5.89 -1.07 -14.56
CA TYR A 128 -6.65 0.02 -15.17
C TYR A 128 -7.14 -0.29 -16.60
N ALA A 129 -6.95 -1.52 -17.08
CA ALA A 129 -7.38 -1.95 -18.41
C ALA A 129 -8.90 -2.13 -18.47
N SER A 130 -9.62 -1.02 -18.63
CA SER A 130 -11.03 -0.99 -19.03
C SER A 130 -11.16 -0.28 -20.37
N LYS A 131 -12.17 -0.66 -21.17
CA LYS A 131 -12.48 0.03 -22.44
C LYS A 131 -12.85 1.49 -22.17
N ALA A 132 -13.65 1.72 -21.12
CA ALA A 132 -14.06 3.05 -20.66
C ALA A 132 -12.86 3.95 -20.31
N ASN A 133 -11.85 3.44 -19.59
CA ASN A 133 -10.66 4.23 -19.21
C ASN A 133 -9.85 4.65 -20.44
N ARG A 134 -9.65 3.73 -21.39
CA ARG A 134 -8.95 4.05 -22.64
C ARG A 134 -9.72 5.06 -23.48
N GLN A 135 -11.05 4.94 -23.53
CA GLN A 135 -11.90 5.90 -24.22
C GLN A 135 -11.85 7.27 -23.54
N ALA A 136 -11.95 7.33 -22.22
CA ALA A 136 -11.84 8.57 -21.45
C ALA A 136 -10.51 9.29 -21.68
N ALA A 137 -9.39 8.57 -21.77
CA ALA A 137 -8.11 9.15 -22.15
C ALA A 137 -8.13 9.70 -23.59
N ARG A 138 -8.63 8.92 -24.56
CA ARG A 138 -8.69 9.33 -25.97
C ARG A 138 -9.59 10.54 -26.20
N LEU A 139 -10.70 10.66 -25.47
CA LEU A 139 -11.60 11.82 -25.54
C LEU A 139 -10.90 13.12 -25.10
N ARG A 140 -9.84 13.01 -24.28
CA ARG A 140 -9.00 14.14 -23.88
C ARG A 140 -7.76 14.33 -24.78
N GLY A 141 -7.67 13.59 -25.89
CA GLY A 141 -6.48 13.60 -26.76
C GLY A 141 -5.26 12.87 -26.19
N ILE A 142 -5.41 12.16 -25.07
CA ILE A 142 -4.33 11.44 -24.39
C ILE A 142 -4.17 10.04 -24.97
N ILE A 143 -2.94 9.62 -25.28
CA ILE A 143 -2.66 8.25 -25.76
C ILE A 143 -2.59 7.28 -24.57
N PRO A 144 -3.53 6.31 -24.41
CA PRO A 144 -3.50 5.37 -23.28
C PRO A 144 -2.53 4.21 -23.54
N VAL A 145 -1.42 4.19 -22.81
CA VAL A 145 -0.42 3.10 -22.81
C VAL A 145 -0.73 2.14 -21.64
N ILE A 146 -1.80 1.37 -21.82
CA ILE A 146 -2.29 0.41 -20.82
C ILE A 146 -2.25 -1.00 -21.44
N PRO A 147 -1.59 -2.00 -20.80
CA PRO A 147 -1.61 -3.38 -21.28
C PRO A 147 -3.04 -3.92 -21.37
N ARG A 148 -3.35 -4.70 -22.40
CA ARG A 148 -4.66 -5.35 -22.56
C ARG A 148 -4.79 -6.60 -21.71
N LYS A 149 -6.03 -6.97 -21.38
CA LYS A 149 -6.28 -8.22 -20.66
C LYS A 149 -6.07 -9.42 -21.59
N ALA A 150 -5.69 -10.56 -21.03
CA ALA A 150 -5.40 -11.76 -21.84
C ALA A 150 -6.66 -12.28 -22.54
N ASN A 151 -7.83 -12.11 -21.92
CA ASN A 151 -9.15 -12.51 -22.43
C ASN A 151 -9.82 -11.46 -23.35
N GLU A 152 -9.12 -10.38 -23.71
CA GLU A 152 -9.68 -9.37 -24.60
C GLU A 152 -9.60 -9.83 -26.06
N LYS A 153 -10.75 -9.84 -26.77
CA LYS A 153 -10.87 -10.37 -28.14
C LYS A 153 -10.25 -9.45 -29.20
N ASP A 154 -10.43 -8.13 -29.06
CA ASP A 154 -10.01 -7.14 -30.07
C ASP A 154 -8.68 -6.45 -29.71
N LYS A 155 -7.59 -7.20 -29.75
CA LYS A 155 -6.25 -6.66 -29.45
C LYS A 155 -5.61 -6.06 -30.71
N PRO A 156 -5.18 -4.80 -30.69
CA PRO A 156 -4.39 -4.24 -31.77
C PRO A 156 -3.04 -4.96 -31.83
N GLY A 157 -2.50 -5.15 -33.03
CA GLY A 157 -1.21 -5.83 -33.23
C GLY A 157 -0.03 -5.09 -32.60
N PHE A 158 -0.14 -3.78 -32.43
CA PHE A 158 0.92 -2.93 -31.87
C PHE A 158 0.62 -2.46 -30.45
N PHE A 159 1.64 -2.54 -29.58
CA PHE A 159 1.65 -1.97 -28.24
C PHE A 159 3.00 -1.28 -28.00
N ALA A 160 2.96 -0.03 -27.56
CA ALA A 160 4.15 0.79 -27.31
C ALA A 160 4.93 0.33 -26.06
N LYS A 161 5.64 -0.81 -26.18
CA LYS A 161 6.44 -1.40 -25.10
C LYS A 161 7.49 -0.45 -24.54
N ALA A 162 8.09 0.39 -25.40
CA ALA A 162 9.11 1.36 -24.99
C ALA A 162 8.56 2.39 -23.99
N ILE A 163 7.40 2.98 -24.29
CA ILE A 163 6.74 3.93 -23.39
C ILE A 163 6.26 3.21 -22.12
N TYR A 164 5.76 1.98 -22.25
CA TYR A 164 5.31 1.20 -21.09
C TYR A 164 6.43 0.89 -20.08
N LYS A 165 7.70 0.83 -20.49
CA LYS A 165 8.84 0.70 -19.55
C LYS A 165 8.91 1.88 -18.57
N GLY A 166 8.35 3.04 -18.91
CA GLY A 166 8.24 4.21 -18.03
C GLY A 166 7.48 3.94 -16.73
N ARG A 167 6.66 2.87 -16.66
CA ARG A 167 6.00 2.47 -15.40
C ARG A 167 6.97 2.24 -14.24
N ALA A 168 8.23 1.88 -14.53
CA ALA A 168 9.26 1.69 -13.51
C ALA A 168 9.48 2.97 -12.68
N ARG A 169 9.28 4.16 -13.26
CA ARG A 169 9.36 5.44 -12.55
C ARG A 169 8.22 5.61 -11.55
N ILE A 170 7.02 5.17 -11.89
CA ILE A 170 5.86 5.14 -10.99
C ILE A 170 6.13 4.19 -9.81
N GLU A 171 6.64 2.99 -10.10
CA GLU A 171 7.01 2.00 -9.07
C GLU A 171 8.09 2.56 -8.11
N GLN A 172 9.12 3.23 -8.66
CA GLN A 172 10.14 3.92 -7.88
C GLN A 172 9.55 5.04 -7.02
N ALA A 173 8.63 5.84 -7.54
CA ALA A 173 7.96 6.91 -6.79
C ALA A 173 7.17 6.36 -5.59
N VAL A 174 6.39 5.29 -5.81
CA VAL A 174 5.69 4.59 -4.73
C VAL A 174 6.67 4.01 -3.71
N GLY A 175 7.80 3.46 -4.18
CA GLY A 175 8.89 3.01 -3.31
C GLY A 175 9.46 4.13 -2.44
N LYS A 176 9.72 5.32 -3.02
CA LYS A 176 10.18 6.51 -2.28
C LYS A 176 9.14 6.95 -1.23
N LEU A 177 7.85 6.99 -1.58
CA LEU A 177 6.77 7.29 -0.64
C LEU A 177 6.71 6.29 0.53
N LYS A 178 6.96 5.00 0.27
CA LYS A 178 6.97 3.96 1.30
C LYS A 178 8.21 3.98 2.21
N ARG A 179 9.23 4.79 1.93
CA ARG A 179 10.35 5.01 2.87
C ARG A 179 9.88 5.71 4.15
N PHE A 180 8.82 6.50 4.05
CA PHE A 180 8.20 7.14 5.19
C PHE A 180 7.36 6.12 5.97
N LYS A 181 7.83 5.69 7.14
CA LYS A 181 7.19 4.64 7.96
C LYS A 181 5.70 4.89 8.21
N ARG A 182 5.28 6.15 8.45
CA ARG A 182 3.86 6.51 8.66
C ARG A 182 2.99 6.28 7.43
N VAL A 183 3.56 6.43 6.23
CA VAL A 183 2.88 6.12 4.97
C VAL A 183 2.77 4.60 4.79
N ALA A 184 3.89 3.89 4.95
CA ALA A 184 3.96 2.44 4.76
C ALA A 184 3.05 1.66 5.72
N LEU A 185 3.03 2.05 6.99
CA LEU A 185 2.25 1.40 8.03
C LEU A 185 0.81 1.91 8.16
N ARG A 186 0.41 2.92 7.35
CA ARG A 186 -0.92 3.51 7.37
C ARG A 186 -1.35 3.93 8.80
N CYS A 187 -0.54 4.73 9.50
CA CYS A 187 -0.78 5.05 10.93
C CYS A 187 -2.04 5.89 11.23
N GLU A 188 -2.50 6.71 10.28
CA GLU A 188 -3.58 7.67 10.55
C GLU A 188 -4.97 7.05 10.56
N LYS A 189 -5.89 7.44 11.43
CA LYS A 189 -7.25 6.89 11.37
C LYS A 189 -8.10 7.48 10.23
N THR A 190 -7.93 8.77 9.92
CA THR A 190 -8.80 9.49 8.98
C THR A 190 -8.19 9.61 7.59
N LYS A 191 -9.02 9.70 6.53
CA LYS A 191 -8.55 9.95 5.15
C LYS A 191 -7.79 11.27 5.09
N ARG A 192 -8.30 12.31 5.75
CA ARG A 192 -7.71 13.65 5.76
C ARG A 192 -6.29 13.65 6.32
N ASN A 193 -6.08 13.08 7.51
CA ASN A 193 -4.75 13.05 8.13
C ASN A 193 -3.79 12.20 7.29
N PHE A 194 -4.25 11.05 6.79
CA PHE A 194 -3.42 10.24 5.93
C PHE A 194 -3.03 10.96 4.65
N ALA A 195 -3.98 11.66 4.02
CA ALA A 195 -3.72 12.48 2.84
C ALA A 195 -2.67 13.56 3.14
N SER A 196 -2.75 14.23 4.29
CA SER A 196 -1.75 15.22 4.69
C SER A 196 -0.35 14.60 4.82
N ILE A 197 -0.23 13.42 5.44
CA ILE A 197 1.06 12.73 5.56
C ILE A 197 1.60 12.29 4.19
N VAL A 198 0.73 11.77 3.30
CA VAL A 198 1.12 11.40 1.93
C VAL A 198 1.54 12.64 1.12
N ALA A 199 0.83 13.76 1.27
CA ALA A 199 1.17 15.02 0.61
C ALA A 199 2.52 15.57 1.10
N LEU A 200 2.79 15.53 2.40
CA LEU A 200 4.09 15.91 2.96
C LEU A 200 5.22 15.01 2.43
N ALA A 201 5.01 13.69 2.41
CA ALA A 201 5.99 12.75 1.86
C ALA A 201 6.25 12.97 0.36
N ALA A 202 5.20 13.28 -0.41
CA ALA A 202 5.31 13.65 -1.82
C ALA A 202 6.11 14.94 -1.99
N GLY A 203 5.82 15.98 -1.19
CA GLY A 203 6.56 17.23 -1.17
C GLY A 203 8.05 17.05 -0.88
N PHE A 204 8.41 16.26 0.14
CA PHE A 204 9.82 15.95 0.40
C PHE A 204 10.49 15.18 -0.75
N THR A 205 9.75 14.30 -1.41
CA THR A 205 10.26 13.55 -2.57
C THR A 205 10.55 14.47 -3.75
N LEU A 206 9.70 15.48 -3.97
CA LEU A 206 9.88 16.52 -4.99
C LEU A 206 11.05 17.45 -4.67
N VAL A 207 11.14 17.96 -3.44
CA VAL A 207 12.24 18.86 -3.05
C VAL A 207 13.58 18.14 -3.19
N LYS A 208 13.65 16.89 -2.71
CA LYS A 208 14.88 16.10 -2.83
C LYS A 208 15.27 15.88 -4.29
N SER A 209 14.32 15.71 -5.20
CA SER A 209 14.64 15.45 -6.60
C SER A 209 15.16 16.68 -7.34
N VAL A 210 14.62 17.87 -7.04
CA VAL A 210 15.08 19.15 -7.60
C VAL A 210 16.52 19.47 -7.18
N HIS A 211 16.90 19.14 -5.94
CA HIS A 211 18.26 19.39 -5.43
C HIS A 211 19.28 18.30 -5.77
N THR A 212 18.87 17.20 -6.41
CA THR A 212 19.77 16.11 -6.84
C THR A 212 20.11 16.15 -8.34
N VAL A 213 19.84 17.28 -8.99
CA VAL A 213 20.19 17.55 -10.39
C VAL A 213 21.57 18.20 -10.46
#